data_AF-A0A8X6GQA5-F1
#
_entry.id   AF-A0A8X6GQA5-F1
#
_cell.length_a   1.000
_cell.length_b   1.000
_cell.length_c   1.000
_cell.angle_alpha   90.00
_cell.angle_beta   90.00
_cell.angle_gamma   90.00
#
_symmetry.space_group_name_H-M   'P 1'
#
loop_
_entity.id
_entity.type
_entity.pdbx_description
1 polymer ?
#
loop_
_entity_poly.entity_id
_entity_poly.type
_entity_poly.pdbx_seq_one_letter_code
_entity_poly.pdbx_strand_id
1 'polypeptide(L)'
;MQNLRKRAKHLHAVKHKLKTRFQKEYISILKQTSNKVQTPLSVGDIVLISLDNKKRVDWPLAKIVEIYKGRDGVSRVARLKTQSGELIRPIQRLCRLETSCKIAEIMREPITTRRGRTIKSKT
;
A
#
# COMPACT_ATOMS: atom_id res chain seq x y z
N MET A 1 4.75 -0.70 -46.07
CA MET A 1 5.55 -0.67 -44.81
C MET A 1 5.60 0.69 -44.11
N GLN A 2 5.86 1.82 -44.81
CA GLN A 2 6.04 3.14 -44.17
C GLN A 2 4.77 3.71 -43.49
N ASN A 3 3.57 3.46 -44.02
CA ASN A 3 2.31 4.01 -43.48
C ASN A 3 1.91 3.41 -42.11
N LEU A 4 2.18 2.12 -41.90
CA LEU A 4 1.94 1.45 -40.62
C LEU A 4 2.83 2.00 -39.50
N ARG A 5 4.11 2.29 -39.82
CA ARG A 5 5.05 2.92 -38.88
C ARG A 5 4.62 4.35 -38.53
N LYS A 6 4.12 5.13 -39.49
CA LYS A 6 3.56 6.47 -39.25
C LYS A 6 2.34 6.42 -38.31
N ARG A 7 1.39 5.51 -38.56
CA ARG A 7 0.21 5.32 -37.71
C ARG A 7 0.57 4.87 -36.29
N ALA A 8 1.50 3.94 -36.14
CA ALA A 8 1.96 3.48 -34.83
C ALA A 8 2.61 4.62 -34.02
N LYS A 9 3.46 5.45 -34.65
CA LYS A 9 4.03 6.65 -34.02
C LYS A 9 2.95 7.64 -33.59
N HIS A 10 1.97 7.88 -34.44
CA HIS A 10 0.84 8.77 -34.13
C HIS A 10 0.03 8.26 -32.91
N LEU A 11 -0.33 6.97 -32.89
CA LEU A 11 -1.04 6.37 -31.76
C LEU A 11 -0.24 6.41 -30.46
N HIS A 12 1.07 6.17 -30.53
CA HIS A 12 1.96 6.30 -29.38
C HIS A 12 1.96 7.74 -28.84
N ALA A 13 2.04 8.74 -29.73
CA ALA A 13 2.00 10.15 -29.35
C ALA A 13 0.67 10.54 -28.70
N VAL A 14 -0.48 10.11 -29.27
CA VAL A 14 -1.81 10.37 -28.68
C VAL A 14 -1.93 9.71 -27.30
N LYS A 15 -1.52 8.45 -27.16
CA LYS A 15 -1.52 7.73 -25.87
C LYS A 15 -0.66 8.43 -24.82
N HIS A 16 0.55 8.86 -25.21
CA HIS A 16 1.44 9.58 -24.33
C HIS A 16 0.83 10.91 -23.88
N LYS A 17 0.30 11.71 -24.81
CA LYS A 17 -0.34 12.99 -24.51
C LYS A 17 -1.53 12.84 -23.57
N LEU A 18 -2.38 11.84 -23.79
CA LEU A 18 -3.50 11.53 -22.90
C LEU A 18 -3.01 11.16 -21.50
N LYS A 19 -2.02 10.27 -21.38
CA LYS A 19 -1.44 9.86 -20.09
C LYS A 19 -0.86 11.06 -19.34
N THR A 20 -0.05 11.88 -20.00
CA THR A 20 0.58 13.05 -19.37
C THR A 20 -0.47 14.05 -18.88
N ARG A 21 -1.49 14.34 -19.71
CA ARG A 21 -2.57 15.25 -19.34
C ARG A 21 -3.38 14.72 -18.16
N PHE A 22 -3.79 13.46 -18.21
CA PHE A 22 -4.53 12.82 -17.13
C PHE A 22 -3.75 12.83 -15.80
N GLN A 23 -2.45 12.51 -15.85
CA GLN A 23 -1.61 12.56 -14.66
C GLN A 23 -1.48 13.98 -14.08
N LYS A 24 -1.36 15.00 -14.94
CA LYS A 24 -1.20 16.38 -14.47
C LYS A 24 -2.51 16.97 -13.94
N GLU A 25 -3.61 16.77 -14.65
CA GLU A 25 -4.89 17.39 -14.31
C GLU A 25 -5.61 16.60 -13.21
N TYR A 26 -5.84 15.31 -13.44
CA TYR A 26 -6.71 14.53 -12.56
C TYR A 26 -5.99 14.09 -11.27
N ILE A 27 -4.78 13.52 -11.37
CA ILE A 27 -4.06 13.05 -10.18
C ILE A 27 -3.62 14.22 -9.28
N SER A 28 -3.34 15.41 -9.85
CA SER A 28 -3.02 16.58 -9.04
C SER A 28 -4.19 17.05 -8.19
N ILE A 29 -5.43 16.93 -8.68
CA ILE A 29 -6.64 17.23 -7.89
C ILE A 29 -6.84 16.17 -6.79
N LEU A 30 -6.48 14.91 -7.08
CA LEU A 30 -6.55 13.82 -6.10
C LEU A 30 -5.42 13.81 -5.06
N LYS A 31 -4.40 14.67 -5.18
CA LYS A 31 -3.39 14.81 -4.12
C LYS A 31 -4.04 15.44 -2.90
N GLN A 32 -4.54 14.60 -2.01
CA GLN A 32 -4.82 14.99 -0.65
C GLN A 32 -3.48 15.32 0.00
N THR A 33 -3.15 16.61 0.11
CA THR A 33 -2.02 17.10 0.90
C THR A 33 -2.34 16.81 2.36
N SER A 34 -2.06 15.58 2.80
CA SER A 34 -2.36 15.17 4.16
C SER A 34 -1.37 15.87 5.09
N ASN A 35 -1.71 17.08 5.54
CA ASN A 35 -1.32 17.61 6.83
C ASN A 35 -1.99 16.80 7.97
N LYS A 36 -2.26 15.51 7.74
CA LYS A 36 -2.76 14.62 8.78
C LYS A 36 -1.60 14.40 9.73
N VAL A 37 -1.81 14.75 11.00
CA VAL A 37 -0.95 14.37 12.12
C VAL A 37 -0.65 12.89 11.95
N GLN A 38 0.58 12.56 11.54
CA GLN A 38 0.97 11.17 11.37
C GLN A 38 0.93 10.53 12.75
N THR A 39 -0.01 9.62 12.96
CA THR A 39 -0.01 8.82 14.18
C THR A 39 1.34 8.11 14.28
N PRO A 40 2.01 8.15 15.45
CA PRO A 40 3.32 7.54 15.59
C PRO A 40 3.23 6.05 15.26
N LEU A 41 4.24 5.55 14.54
CA LEU A 41 4.37 4.13 14.25
C LEU A 41 4.48 3.34 15.55
N SER A 42 3.87 2.16 15.57
CA SER A 42 3.87 1.26 16.72
C SER A 42 4.41 -0.12 16.33
N VAL A 43 4.89 -0.86 17.34
CA VAL A 43 5.31 -2.25 17.14
C VAL A 43 4.12 -3.06 16.65
N GLY A 44 4.33 -3.86 15.60
CA GLY A 44 3.28 -4.64 14.96
C GLY A 44 2.73 -4.03 13.67
N ASP A 45 2.97 -2.74 13.41
CA ASP A 45 2.50 -2.09 12.19
C ASP A 45 3.15 -2.69 10.93
N ILE A 46 2.37 -2.78 9.86
CA ILE A 46 2.84 -3.13 8.52
C ILE A 46 3.20 -1.86 7.78
N VAL A 47 4.43 -1.81 7.27
CA VAL A 47 5.03 -0.64 6.61
C VAL A 47 5.68 -1.03 5.28
N LEU A 48 5.69 -0.09 4.34
CA LEU A 48 6.54 -0.11 3.16
C LEU A 48 7.86 0.61 3.47
N ILE A 49 8.97 0.06 2.99
CA ILE A 49 10.30 0.65 3.17
C ILE A 49 10.67 1.44 1.92
N SER A 50 10.88 2.75 2.07
CA SER A 50 11.33 3.64 1.02
C SER A 50 12.78 3.35 0.61
N LEU A 51 12.96 2.95 -0.65
CA LEU A 51 14.25 2.72 -1.27
C LEU A 51 14.41 3.69 -2.45
N ASP A 52 15.47 4.51 -2.43
CA ASP A 52 15.69 5.56 -3.43
C ASP A 52 15.88 4.99 -4.84
N ASN A 53 16.45 3.79 -4.94
CA ASN A 53 16.75 3.14 -6.22
C ASN A 53 15.56 2.34 -6.79
N LYS A 54 14.41 2.31 -6.09
CA LYS A 54 13.24 1.53 -6.51
C LYS A 54 12.01 2.41 -6.64
N LYS A 55 11.16 2.09 -7.61
CA LYS A 55 9.83 2.71 -7.72
C LYS A 55 9.02 2.34 -6.49
N ARG A 56 8.06 3.21 -6.13
CA ARG A 56 7.19 3.01 -4.95
C ARG A 56 6.45 1.67 -4.95
N VAL A 57 6.10 1.17 -6.14
CA VAL A 57 5.43 -0.13 -6.31
C VAL A 57 6.32 -1.32 -5.93
N ASP A 58 7.65 -1.14 -5.97
CA ASP A 58 8.65 -2.16 -5.69
C ASP A 58 9.27 -1.99 -4.30
N TRP A 59 8.71 -1.11 -3.47
CA TRP A 59 9.16 -0.93 -2.10
C TRP A 59 8.80 -2.17 -1.27
N PRO A 60 9.77 -2.75 -0.54
CA PRO A 60 9.52 -3.98 0.18
C PRO A 60 8.59 -3.72 1.36
N LEU A 61 7.73 -4.71 1.62
CA LEU A 61 6.82 -4.75 2.74
C LEU A 61 7.52 -5.33 3.97
N ALA A 62 7.31 -4.73 5.13
CA ALA A 62 7.87 -5.21 6.38
C ALA A 62 6.94 -4.97 7.57
N LYS A 63 7.16 -5.72 8.65
CA LYS A 63 6.49 -5.53 9.94
C LYS A 63 7.46 -4.92 10.95
N ILE A 64 7.00 -3.93 11.72
CA ILE A 64 7.79 -3.37 12.81
C ILE A 64 7.88 -4.37 13.96
N VAL A 65 9.10 -4.75 14.33
CA VAL A 65 9.40 -5.65 15.45
C VAL A 65 9.75 -4.86 16.71
N GLU A 66 10.53 -3.79 16.55
CA GLU A 66 10.99 -2.96 17.67
C GLU A 66 11.18 -1.51 17.22
N ILE A 67 11.01 -0.56 18.14
CA ILE A 67 11.20 0.87 17.90
C ILE A 67 12.22 1.43 18.90
N TYR A 68 13.24 2.09 18.38
CA TYR A 68 14.28 2.76 19.17
C TYR A 68 13.96 4.25 19.28
N LYS A 69 13.81 4.70 20.53
CA LYS A 69 13.58 6.09 20.90
C LYS A 69 14.90 6.76 21.29
N GLY A 70 15.00 8.06 21.01
CA GLY A 70 16.11 8.87 21.50
C GLY A 70 15.93 9.29 22.97
N ARG A 71 16.89 10.07 23.47
CA ARG A 71 16.87 10.62 24.84
C ARG A 71 15.68 11.55 25.11
N ASP A 72 15.17 12.19 24.07
CA ASP A 72 13.98 13.04 24.06
C ASP A 72 12.66 12.24 23.92
N GLY A 73 12.71 10.90 23.92
CA GLY A 73 11.54 10.04 23.76
C GLY A 73 11.02 9.92 22.32
N VAL A 74 11.65 10.60 21.35
CA VAL A 74 11.21 10.59 19.95
C VAL A 74 11.72 9.33 19.25
N SER A 75 10.78 8.58 18.66
CA SER A 75 11.08 7.41 17.83
C SER A 75 11.83 7.84 16.56
N ARG A 76 13.04 7.33 16.35
CA ARG A 76 13.86 7.68 15.17
C ARG A 76 14.12 6.50 14.26
N VAL A 77 14.26 5.31 14.84
CA VAL A 77 14.69 4.10 14.14
C VAL A 77 13.79 2.94 14.52
N ALA A 78 13.51 2.04 13.57
CA ALA A 78 12.77 0.82 13.83
C ALA A 78 13.52 -0.40 13.29
N ARG A 79 13.42 -1.52 14.01
CA ARG A 79 13.81 -2.85 13.54
C ARG A 79 12.62 -3.50 12.86
N LEU A 80 12.84 -3.96 11.65
CA LEU A 80 11.81 -4.41 10.72
C LEU A 80 12.07 -5.86 10.32
N LYS A 81 11.00 -6.65 10.23
CA LYS A 81 11.02 -8.00 9.68
C LYS A 81 10.45 -7.98 8.27
N THR A 82 11.29 -8.32 7.32
CA THR A 82 10.98 -8.46 5.89
C THR A 82 11.02 -9.94 5.52
N GLN A 83 10.52 -10.32 4.34
CA GLN A 83 10.61 -11.71 3.85
C GLN A 83 12.06 -12.24 3.82
N SER A 84 13.01 -11.38 3.46
CA SER A 84 14.43 -11.75 3.34
C SER A 84 15.20 -11.73 4.66
N GLY A 85 14.59 -11.27 5.76
CA GLY A 85 15.24 -11.15 7.06
C GLY A 85 14.94 -9.84 7.78
N GLU A 86 15.75 -9.53 8.78
CA GLU A 86 15.59 -8.34 9.61
C GLU A 86 16.50 -7.20 9.16
N LEU A 87 15.99 -5.98 9.25
CA LEU A 87 16.72 -4.78 8.87
C LEU A 87 16.33 -3.60 9.75
N ILE A 88 17.27 -2.68 9.94
CA ILE A 88 17.08 -1.48 10.74
C ILE A 88 17.01 -0.28 9.81
N ARG A 89 15.96 0.54 9.94
CA ARG A 89 15.74 1.73 9.11
C ARG A 89 15.21 2.92 9.91
N PRO A 90 15.58 4.15 9.50
CA PRO A 90 14.96 5.36 10.04
C PRO A 90 13.46 5.39 9.78
N ILE A 91 12.69 5.88 10.73
CA ILE A 91 11.22 5.96 10.65
C ILE A 91 10.76 6.82 9.48
N GLN A 92 11.51 7.86 9.12
CA GLN A 92 11.21 8.70 7.95
C GLN A 92 11.22 7.92 6.62
N ARG A 93 11.92 6.78 6.56
CA ARG A 93 11.93 5.89 5.39
C ARG A 93 10.78 4.89 5.40
N LEU A 94 9.88 4.95 6.37
CA LEU A 94 8.78 4.00 6.52
C LEU A 94 7.45 4.67 6.17
N CYS A 95 6.64 3.96 5.40
CA CYS A 95 5.28 4.39 5.08
C CYS A 95 4.31 3.35 5.64
N ARG A 96 3.47 3.74 6.60
CA ARG A 96 2.43 2.86 7.13
C ARG A 96 1.45 2.49 6.02
N LEU A 97 1.11 1.21 5.92
CA LEU A 97 0.03 0.78 5.05
C LEU A 97 -1.30 1.05 5.77
N GLU A 98 -2.24 1.72 5.13
CA GLU A 98 -3.60 1.91 5.67
C GLU A 98 -4.38 0.60 5.57
N THR A 99 -3.93 -0.45 6.27
CA THR A 99 -4.70 -1.68 6.44
C THR A 99 -5.71 -1.43 7.55
N SER A 100 -6.82 -0.77 7.22
CA SER A 100 -8.01 -0.73 8.08
C SER A 100 -8.75 -2.07 8.02
N CYS A 101 -8.07 -3.16 8.33
CA CYS A 101 -8.77 -4.39 8.65
C CYS A 101 -8.50 -4.65 10.12
N LYS A 102 -9.46 -4.29 10.95
CA LYS A 102 -9.57 -4.87 12.28
C LYS A 102 -9.96 -6.34 12.06
N ILE A 103 -8.98 -7.18 11.74
CA ILE A 103 -9.18 -8.63 11.58
C ILE A 103 -9.81 -9.21 12.86
N ALA A 104 -9.51 -8.60 14.01
CA ALA A 104 -10.15 -8.92 15.28
C ALA A 104 -11.67 -8.69 15.31
N GLU A 105 -12.27 -7.83 14.49
CA GLU A 105 -13.73 -7.71 14.37
C GLU A 105 -14.31 -8.79 13.44
N ILE A 106 -13.59 -9.15 12.36
CA ILE A 106 -14.01 -10.21 11.41
C ILE A 106 -13.97 -11.61 12.06
N MET A 107 -12.97 -11.88 12.90
CA MET A 107 -12.85 -13.16 13.62
C MET A 107 -13.79 -13.27 14.83
N ARG A 108 -14.44 -12.18 15.25
CA ARG A 108 -15.44 -12.19 16.33
C ARG A 108 -16.84 -12.57 15.85
N GLU A 109 -17.15 -12.38 14.57
CA GLU A 109 -18.43 -12.82 14.04
C GLU A 109 -18.36 -14.30 13.65
N PRO A 110 -19.22 -15.17 14.22
CA PRO A 110 -19.22 -16.58 13.87
C PRO A 110 -19.63 -16.73 12.41
N ILE A 111 -18.81 -17.48 11.65
CA ILE A 111 -19.14 -17.91 10.29
C ILE A 111 -20.38 -18.81 10.39
N THR A 112 -21.57 -18.22 10.26
CA THR A 112 -22.80 -19.02 10.24
C THR A 112 -22.80 -19.84 8.96
N THR A 113 -22.62 -21.15 9.10
CA THR A 113 -22.79 -22.13 8.03
C THR A 113 -24.11 -21.84 7.31
N ARG A 114 -24.05 -21.56 6.00
CA ARG A 114 -25.25 -21.45 5.16
C ARG A 114 -26.03 -22.76 5.28
N ARG A 115 -27.15 -22.72 5.99
CA ARG A 115 -28.05 -23.87 6.16
C ARG A 115 -28.37 -24.44 4.80
N GLY A 116 -28.09 -25.73 4.65
CA GLY A 116 -28.50 -26.53 3.52
C GLY A 116 -30.01 -26.43 3.32
N ARG A 117 -30.39 -26.44 2.05
CA ARG A 117 -31.76 -26.44 1.54
C ARG A 117 -32.41 -27.77 1.94
N THR A 118 -33.34 -27.78 2.90
CA THR A 118 -34.16 -28.96 3.17
C THR A 118 -35.18 -29.11 2.05
N ILE A 119 -35.04 -30.15 1.23
CA ILE A 119 -36.06 -30.57 0.26
C ILE A 119 -37.13 -31.32 1.07
N LYS A 120 -38.34 -30.77 1.18
CA LYS A 120 -39.48 -31.50 1.75
C LYS A 120 -39.94 -32.56 0.74
N SER A 121 -39.88 -33.83 1.14
CA SER A 121 -40.56 -34.93 0.44
C SER A 121 -42.07 -34.80 0.66
N LYS A 122 -42.84 -34.84 -0.44
CA LYS A 122 -44.30 -34.91 -0.44
C LYS A 122 -44.75 -36.33 -0.04
N THR A 123 -45.73 -36.42 0.84
CA THR A 123 -46.70 -37.52 0.89
C THR A 123 -48.05 -36.89 1.21
#